data_AF-A0A2G8SLM3-F1
#
_entry.id   AF-A0A2G8SLM3-F1
#
_cell.length_a   1.000
_cell.length_b   1.000
_cell.length_c   1.000
_cell.angle_alpha   90.00
_cell.angle_beta   90.00
_cell.angle_gamma   90.00
#
_symmetry.space_group_name_H-M   'P 1'
#
loop_
_entity.id
_entity.type
_entity.pdbx_description
1 polymer ?
#
loop_
_entity_poly.entity_id
_entity_poly.type
_entity_poly.pdbx_seq_one_letter_code
_entity_poly.pdbx_strand_id
1 'polypeptide(L)'
;MVQRSTTCVMTREHVCAAIRAAFPDDAPLDVSDFRFLSIGIGQRKKMAIEDQAAAWEANRELHEKLRKGGVSFDLGPEGQGVYPLVYERFGGMDKGGADLIADGRIKVKSLVSLKHFTKSGLILSDGTELPADVVVFATGYTYIRETNAELLGEDVISQTEDVYGIDQEGELRGSYRPCGYPGLWFATGDFSNSRTLSKPLALQIKAIELGMMPNDGRREL
;
A
#
# COMPACT_ATOMS: atom_id res chain seq x y z
N MET A 1 16.49 10.80 11.54
CA MET A 1 15.14 10.44 11.06
C MET A 1 14.16 10.55 12.20
N VAL A 2 13.03 11.22 11.98
CA VAL A 2 11.93 11.29 12.95
C VAL A 2 10.83 10.35 12.47
N GLN A 3 10.39 9.42 13.31
CA GLN A 3 9.34 8.47 13.02
C GLN A 3 8.13 8.77 13.89
N ARG A 4 7.02 9.19 13.28
CA ARG A 4 5.80 9.59 14.00
C ARG A 4 4.99 8.44 14.58
N SER A 5 5.09 7.26 13.97
CA SER A 5 4.30 6.07 14.30
C SER A 5 5.07 4.81 13.92
N THR A 6 4.67 3.68 14.48
CA THR A 6 5.13 2.35 14.05
C THR A 6 4.92 2.16 12.55
N THR A 7 5.81 1.40 11.92
CA THR A 7 5.72 1.06 10.49
C THR A 7 5.97 -0.42 10.28
N CYS A 8 5.27 -1.01 9.31
CA CYS A 8 5.55 -2.38 8.89
C CYS A 8 6.84 -2.39 8.08
N VAL A 9 7.80 -3.25 8.45
CA VAL A 9 9.06 -3.40 7.72
C VAL A 9 9.41 -4.87 7.56
N MET A 10 9.68 -5.24 6.31
CA MET A 10 10.17 -6.56 5.94
C MET A 10 11.32 -6.41 4.96
N THR A 11 12.14 -7.46 4.85
CA THR A 11 13.21 -7.52 3.87
C THR A 11 12.63 -7.57 2.46
N ARG A 12 13.31 -6.91 1.52
CA ARG A 12 12.98 -7.05 0.09
C ARG A 12 13.03 -8.51 -0.35
N GLU A 13 14.04 -9.25 0.09
CA GLU A 13 14.25 -10.64 -0.31
C GLU A 13 13.05 -11.52 0.08
N HIS A 14 12.53 -11.40 1.30
CA HIS A 14 11.35 -12.16 1.72
C HIS A 14 10.11 -11.83 0.89
N VAL A 15 9.80 -10.54 0.71
CA VAL A 15 8.60 -10.12 -0.04
C VAL A 15 8.73 -10.49 -1.53
N CYS A 16 9.90 -10.26 -2.14
CA CYS A 16 10.12 -10.59 -3.54
C CYS A 16 10.19 -12.10 -3.79
N ALA A 17 10.63 -12.92 -2.82
CA ALA A 17 10.60 -14.38 -2.95
C ALA A 17 9.16 -14.89 -3.13
N ALA A 18 8.21 -14.39 -2.34
CA ALA A 18 6.80 -14.74 -2.49
C ALA A 18 6.23 -14.32 -3.86
N ILE A 19 6.57 -13.10 -4.33
CA ILE A 19 6.12 -12.62 -5.64
C ILE A 19 6.74 -13.45 -6.78
N ARG A 20 8.03 -13.78 -6.71
CA ARG A 20 8.70 -14.64 -7.73
C ARG A 20 8.14 -16.06 -7.74
N ALA A 21 7.78 -16.61 -6.58
CA ALA A 21 7.10 -17.90 -6.52
C ALA A 21 5.71 -17.83 -7.18
N ALA A 22 5.01 -16.71 -7.05
CA ALA A 22 3.73 -16.47 -7.72
C ALA A 22 3.87 -16.26 -9.24
N PHE A 23 4.99 -15.70 -9.70
CA PHE A 23 5.28 -15.39 -11.11
C PHE A 23 6.66 -15.94 -11.54
N PRO A 24 6.82 -17.27 -11.70
CA PRO A 24 8.09 -17.85 -12.10
C PRO A 24 8.36 -17.64 -13.59
N ASP A 25 9.64 -17.49 -13.95
CA ASP A 25 10.08 -17.13 -15.31
C ASP A 25 9.75 -18.21 -16.38
N ASP A 26 9.55 -19.45 -15.96
CA ASP A 26 9.28 -20.61 -16.82
C ASP A 26 7.78 -20.89 -17.01
N ALA A 27 6.89 -20.12 -16.38
CA ALA A 27 5.45 -20.23 -16.56
C ALA A 27 4.90 -19.14 -17.49
N PRO A 28 3.93 -19.46 -18.37
CA PRO A 28 3.17 -18.44 -19.08
C PRO A 28 2.55 -17.42 -18.12
N LEU A 29 2.60 -16.15 -18.49
CA LEU A 29 2.18 -15.05 -17.61
C LEU A 29 0.69 -15.10 -17.29
N ASP A 30 -0.14 -15.47 -18.26
CA ASP A 30 -1.59 -15.65 -18.11
C ASP A 30 -1.95 -16.78 -17.12
N VAL A 31 -1.18 -17.87 -17.14
CA VAL A 31 -1.31 -18.96 -16.15
C VAL A 31 -0.93 -18.45 -14.76
N SER A 32 0.13 -17.65 -14.65
CA SER A 32 0.56 -17.06 -13.37
C SER A 32 -0.46 -16.05 -12.84
N ASP A 33 -1.01 -15.18 -13.69
CA ASP A 33 -2.07 -14.24 -13.34
C ASP A 33 -3.32 -14.99 -12.85
N PHE A 34 -3.75 -16.03 -13.57
CA PHE A 34 -4.90 -16.85 -13.18
C PHE A 34 -4.68 -17.52 -11.82
N ARG A 35 -3.52 -18.14 -11.60
CA ARG A 35 -3.18 -18.75 -10.31
C ARG A 35 -3.09 -17.72 -9.19
N PHE A 36 -2.55 -16.54 -9.47
CA PHE A 36 -2.40 -15.50 -8.47
C PHE A 36 -3.75 -14.95 -8.01
N LEU A 37 -4.68 -14.77 -8.96
CA LEU A 37 -6.00 -14.18 -8.70
C LEU A 37 -7.05 -15.19 -8.27
N SER A 38 -6.79 -16.49 -8.41
CA SER A 38 -7.68 -17.53 -7.88
C SER A 38 -7.79 -17.50 -6.34
N ILE A 39 -6.82 -16.88 -5.66
CA ILE A 39 -6.88 -16.58 -4.23
C ILE A 39 -7.22 -15.10 -4.07
N GLY A 40 -8.43 -14.81 -3.58
CA GLY A 40 -8.89 -13.44 -3.32
C GLY A 40 -8.00 -12.70 -2.30
N ILE A 41 -7.97 -11.36 -2.36
CA ILE A 41 -7.06 -10.55 -1.53
C ILE A 41 -7.37 -10.75 -0.04
N GLY A 42 -8.66 -10.80 0.33
CA GLY A 42 -9.08 -11.10 1.70
C GLY A 42 -8.57 -12.46 2.21
N GLN A 43 -8.56 -13.49 1.36
CA GLN A 43 -8.03 -14.81 1.73
C GLN A 43 -6.51 -14.80 1.86
N ARG A 44 -5.79 -14.09 0.97
CA ARG A 44 -4.34 -13.91 1.08
C ARG A 44 -3.95 -13.20 2.37
N LYS A 45 -4.72 -12.19 2.80
CA LYS A 45 -4.50 -11.52 4.08
C LYS A 45 -4.59 -12.51 5.24
N LYS A 46 -5.60 -13.39 5.26
CA LYS A 46 -5.73 -14.43 6.30
C LYS A 46 -4.56 -15.39 6.32
N MET A 47 -4.15 -15.89 5.15
CA MET A 47 -2.98 -16.77 5.03
C MET A 47 -1.70 -16.09 5.53
N ALA A 48 -1.51 -14.81 5.25
CA ALA A 48 -0.35 -14.06 5.72
C ALA A 48 -0.35 -13.83 7.24
N ILE A 49 -1.53 -13.64 7.85
CA ILE A 49 -1.68 -13.57 9.31
C ILE A 49 -1.33 -14.91 9.94
N GLU A 50 -1.80 -16.03 9.36
CA GLU A 50 -1.47 -17.38 9.84
C GLU A 50 0.04 -17.67 9.77
N ASP A 51 0.74 -17.12 8.77
CA ASP A 51 2.19 -17.29 8.56
C ASP A 51 3.05 -16.26 9.32
N GLN A 52 2.46 -15.44 10.21
CA GLN A 52 3.16 -14.35 10.89
C GLN A 52 4.42 -14.82 11.66
N ALA A 53 4.38 -16.01 12.26
CA ALA A 53 5.53 -16.56 12.98
C ALA A 53 6.74 -16.80 12.05
N ALA A 54 6.50 -17.36 10.86
CA ALA A 54 7.54 -17.56 9.85
C ALA A 54 8.03 -16.22 9.30
N ALA A 55 7.13 -15.24 9.14
CA ALA A 55 7.50 -13.89 8.74
C ALA A 55 8.42 -13.20 9.78
N TRP A 56 8.15 -13.33 11.08
CA TRP A 56 9.06 -12.84 12.13
C TRP A 56 10.42 -13.52 12.05
N GLU A 57 10.43 -14.84 11.88
CA GLU A 57 11.67 -15.61 11.79
C GLU A 57 12.52 -15.20 10.59
N ALA A 58 11.91 -15.15 9.41
CA ALA A 58 12.59 -14.81 8.17
C ALA A 58 13.14 -13.36 8.14
N ASN A 59 12.61 -12.48 9.00
CA ASN A 59 13.02 -11.08 9.09
C ASN A 59 13.78 -10.75 10.39
N ARG A 60 14.17 -11.77 11.18
CA ARG A 60 14.82 -11.59 12.49
C ARG A 60 16.01 -10.64 12.45
N GLU A 61 16.95 -10.87 11.54
CA GLU A 61 18.18 -10.06 11.44
C GLU A 61 17.87 -8.58 11.14
N LEU A 62 16.94 -8.33 10.22
CA LEU A 62 16.46 -6.98 9.91
C LEU A 62 15.86 -6.32 11.16
N HIS A 63 14.99 -7.03 11.86
CA HIS A 63 14.32 -6.50 13.04
C HIS A 63 15.27 -6.27 14.22
N GLU A 64 16.32 -7.07 14.37
CA GLU A 64 17.39 -6.81 15.33
C GLU A 64 18.14 -5.52 15.02
N LYS A 65 18.50 -5.29 13.75
CA LYS A 65 19.14 -4.04 13.29
C LYS A 65 18.26 -2.82 13.57
N LEU A 66 16.98 -2.89 13.21
CA LEU A 66 16.01 -1.82 13.42
C LEU A 66 15.79 -1.54 14.92
N ARG A 67 15.68 -2.60 15.74
CA ARG A 67 15.52 -2.49 17.19
C ARG A 67 16.75 -1.84 17.83
N LYS A 68 17.96 -2.25 17.42
CA LYS A 68 19.23 -1.66 17.88
C LYS A 68 19.30 -0.16 17.59
N GLY A 69 18.82 0.28 16.42
CA GLY A 69 18.80 1.70 16.06
C GLY A 69 17.58 2.49 16.54
N GLY A 70 16.68 1.85 17.31
CA GLY A 70 15.55 2.51 17.95
C GLY A 70 14.33 2.75 17.06
N VAL A 71 14.20 2.05 15.93
CA VAL A 71 13.02 2.11 15.06
C VAL A 71 11.86 1.37 15.73
N SER A 72 10.66 1.95 15.71
CA SER A 72 9.42 1.27 16.08
C SER A 72 8.83 0.57 14.84
N PHE A 73 8.68 -0.74 14.88
CA PHE A 73 8.19 -1.54 13.75
C PHE A 73 7.20 -2.64 14.17
N ASP A 74 6.44 -3.12 13.18
CA ASP A 74 5.47 -4.21 13.29
C ASP A 74 5.46 -5.09 12.02
N LEU A 75 4.61 -6.11 12.00
CA LEU A 75 4.25 -6.88 10.79
C LEU A 75 2.87 -6.47 10.26
N GLY A 76 2.51 -5.21 10.38
CA GLY A 76 1.17 -4.71 10.10
C GLY A 76 0.22 -4.85 11.30
N PRO A 77 -0.95 -4.19 11.25
CA PRO A 77 -1.91 -4.15 12.35
C PRO A 77 -2.36 -5.51 12.89
N GLU A 78 -2.40 -6.53 12.02
CA GLU A 78 -2.83 -7.89 12.34
C GLU A 78 -1.70 -8.91 12.13
N GLY A 79 -0.47 -8.46 11.86
CA GLY A 79 0.64 -9.36 11.56
C GLY A 79 0.69 -9.87 10.11
N GLN A 80 -0.12 -9.29 9.21
CA GLN A 80 -0.28 -9.72 7.82
C GLN A 80 0.91 -9.41 6.89
N GLY A 81 1.91 -8.69 7.37
CA GLY A 81 3.09 -8.26 6.60
C GLY A 81 2.84 -7.11 5.62
N VAL A 82 3.87 -6.77 4.85
CA VAL A 82 3.89 -5.60 3.94
C VAL A 82 2.96 -5.78 2.76
N TYR A 83 2.85 -7.00 2.19
CA TYR A 83 2.16 -7.19 0.91
C TYR A 83 0.67 -6.87 0.97
N PRO A 84 -0.13 -7.39 1.94
CA PRO A 84 -1.54 -7.01 2.04
C PRO A 84 -1.75 -5.52 2.35
N LEU A 85 -0.83 -4.88 3.06
CA LEU A 85 -0.90 -3.44 3.36
C LEU A 85 -0.79 -2.58 2.09
N VAL A 86 -0.20 -3.08 1.01
CA VAL A 86 -0.09 -2.35 -0.25
C VAL A 86 -1.45 -1.93 -0.78
N TYR A 87 -2.46 -2.79 -0.59
CA TYR A 87 -3.82 -2.55 -1.04
C TYR A 87 -4.62 -1.59 -0.14
N GLU A 88 -4.16 -1.34 1.09
CA GLU A 88 -4.86 -0.45 2.04
C GLU A 88 -4.20 0.93 2.14
N ARG A 89 -2.88 0.98 2.28
CA ARG A 89 -2.15 2.23 2.57
C ARG A 89 -0.74 2.30 1.95
N PHE A 90 -0.44 1.42 1.00
CA PHE A 90 0.91 1.19 0.52
C PHE A 90 1.87 0.73 1.63
N GLY A 91 3.13 0.52 1.29
CA GLY A 91 4.14 0.06 2.24
C GLY A 91 5.55 0.17 1.68
N GLY A 92 6.52 -0.15 2.52
CA GLY A 92 7.93 -0.13 2.16
C GLY A 92 8.62 -1.44 2.52
N MET A 93 9.67 -1.76 1.76
CA MET A 93 10.63 -2.80 2.10
C MET A 93 11.97 -2.13 2.42
N ASP A 94 12.76 -2.74 3.29
CA ASP A 94 14.13 -2.27 3.48
C ASP A 94 14.95 -2.40 2.18
N LYS A 95 15.78 -1.40 1.92
CA LYS A 95 16.71 -1.32 0.78
C LYS A 95 18.15 -1.04 1.25
N GLY A 96 18.51 -1.49 2.45
CA GLY A 96 19.81 -1.24 3.09
C GLY A 96 19.82 -0.08 4.08
N GLY A 97 18.65 0.49 4.41
CA GLY A 97 18.55 1.55 5.43
C GLY A 97 18.76 1.00 6.84
N ALA A 98 18.35 -0.24 7.07
CA ALA A 98 18.51 -0.91 8.36
C ALA A 98 19.96 -1.04 8.81
N ASP A 99 20.90 -1.32 7.89
CA ASP A 99 22.33 -1.40 8.23
C ASP A 99 22.87 -0.03 8.68
N LEU A 100 22.53 1.03 7.95
CA LEU A 100 22.92 2.41 8.30
C LEU A 100 22.34 2.85 9.65
N ILE A 101 21.15 2.38 9.99
CA ILE A 101 20.50 2.61 11.28
C ILE A 101 21.22 1.84 12.40
N ALA A 102 21.52 0.56 12.18
CA ALA A 102 22.21 -0.30 13.15
C ALA A 102 23.66 0.15 13.43
N ASP A 103 24.31 0.75 12.44
CA ASP A 103 25.64 1.35 12.55
C ASP A 103 25.62 2.75 13.19
N GLY A 104 24.43 3.31 13.47
CA GLY A 104 24.26 4.64 14.06
C GLY A 104 24.53 5.80 13.09
N ARG A 105 24.77 5.51 11.80
CA ARG A 105 24.89 6.52 10.74
C ARG A 105 23.56 7.24 10.51
N ILE A 106 22.45 6.54 10.66
CA ILE A 106 21.11 7.11 10.72
C ILE A 106 20.60 6.99 12.16
N LYS A 107 20.50 8.13 12.86
CA LYS A 107 19.87 8.19 14.17
C LYS A 107 18.35 8.31 14.01
N VAL A 108 17.60 7.55 14.80
CA VAL A 108 16.13 7.54 14.76
C VAL A 108 15.56 8.06 16.07
N LYS A 109 14.56 8.94 15.97
CA LYS A 109 13.69 9.35 17.07
C LYS A 109 12.29 8.89 16.76
N SER A 110 11.82 7.88 17.48
CA SER A 110 10.57 7.16 17.20
C SER A 110 9.44 7.61 18.09
N LEU A 111 8.22 7.47 17.58
CA LEU A 111 6.95 7.81 18.23
C LEU A 111 6.86 9.27 18.68
N VAL A 112 7.50 10.17 17.92
CA VAL A 112 7.47 11.62 18.13
C VAL A 112 7.19 12.34 16.82
N SER A 113 6.51 13.47 16.91
CA SER A 113 6.21 14.33 15.76
C SER A 113 6.98 15.65 15.85
N LEU A 114 7.12 16.32 14.72
CA LEU A 114 7.60 17.70 14.67
C LEU A 114 6.57 18.61 15.34
N LYS A 115 7.00 19.42 16.32
CA LYS A 115 6.15 20.43 16.98
C LYS A 115 6.26 21.79 16.28
N HIS A 116 7.48 22.31 16.13
CA HIS A 116 7.76 23.52 15.36
C HIS A 116 9.25 23.61 15.00
N PHE A 117 9.57 24.45 14.03
CA PHE A 117 10.95 24.79 13.69
C PHE A 117 11.51 25.82 14.67
N THR A 118 12.84 25.80 14.82
CA THR A 118 13.61 26.87 15.48
C THR A 118 14.52 27.51 14.45
N LYS A 119 15.24 28.56 14.84
CA LYS A 119 16.21 29.23 13.96
C LYS A 119 17.33 28.29 13.47
N SER A 120 17.63 27.24 14.23
CA SER A 120 18.77 26.33 14.00
C SER A 120 18.38 24.84 13.97
N GLY A 121 17.09 24.52 13.89
CA GLY A 121 16.64 23.14 13.98
C GLY A 121 15.14 22.99 14.19
N LEU A 122 14.75 22.03 15.03
CA LEU A 122 13.36 21.67 15.30
C LEU A 122 13.14 21.21 16.74
N ILE A 123 11.95 21.48 17.26
CA ILE A 123 11.43 20.91 18.51
C ILE A 123 10.47 19.78 18.17
N LEU A 124 10.63 18.66 18.85
CA LEU A 124 9.76 17.49 18.76
C LEU A 124 8.63 17.54 19.80
N SER A 125 7.64 16.69 19.64
CA SER A 125 6.47 16.60 20.52
C SER A 125 6.81 16.23 21.97
N ASP A 126 7.94 15.54 22.19
CA ASP A 126 8.46 15.19 23.52
C ASP A 126 9.31 16.32 24.16
N GLY A 127 9.43 17.47 23.49
CA GLY A 127 10.25 18.60 23.92
C GLY A 127 11.72 18.50 23.54
N THR A 128 12.16 17.41 22.89
CA THR A 128 13.54 17.28 22.40
C THR A 128 13.82 18.35 21.33
N GLU A 129 14.92 19.08 21.49
CA GLU A 129 15.47 19.94 20.44
C GLU A 129 16.50 19.17 19.60
N LEU A 130 16.36 19.24 18.28
CA LEU A 130 17.31 18.68 17.33
C LEU A 130 17.87 19.80 16.44
N PRO A 131 19.19 20.07 16.48
CA PRO A 131 19.81 20.96 15.50
C PRO A 131 19.75 20.33 14.11
N ALA A 132 19.47 21.13 13.09
CA ALA A 132 19.44 20.67 11.70
C ALA A 132 19.73 21.82 10.74
N ASP A 133 20.66 21.60 9.82
CA ASP A 133 20.95 22.53 8.72
C ASP A 133 19.98 22.33 7.54
N VAL A 134 19.46 21.11 7.38
CA VAL A 134 18.54 20.73 6.31
C VAL A 134 17.44 19.83 6.86
N VAL A 135 16.21 20.11 6.44
CA VAL A 135 15.03 19.29 6.75
C VAL A 135 14.44 18.78 5.44
N VAL A 136 14.28 17.46 5.33
CA VAL A 136 13.67 16.80 4.17
C VAL A 136 12.34 16.20 4.58
N PHE A 137 11.27 16.60 3.90
CA PHE A 137 9.93 16.06 4.12
C PHE A 137 9.72 14.79 3.29
N ALA A 138 9.84 13.64 3.94
CA ALA A 138 9.47 12.34 3.39
C ALA A 138 8.04 11.95 3.82
N THR A 139 7.06 12.81 3.52
CA THR A 139 5.69 12.74 4.08
C THR A 139 4.73 11.81 3.33
N GLY A 140 5.22 11.06 2.33
CA GLY A 140 4.42 10.12 1.55
C GLY A 140 3.60 10.81 0.45
N TYR A 141 2.49 10.18 0.07
CA TYR A 141 1.61 10.60 -1.02
C TYR A 141 0.22 10.95 -0.49
N THR A 142 -0.49 11.81 -1.21
CA THR A 142 -1.93 12.05 -1.03
C THR A 142 -2.74 10.87 -1.55
N TYR A 143 -4.00 10.77 -1.11
CA TYR A 143 -4.87 9.69 -1.57
C TYR A 143 -5.38 9.97 -2.99
N ILE A 144 -5.62 8.91 -3.77
CA ILE A 144 -6.04 9.03 -5.18
C ILE A 144 -7.31 9.89 -5.36
N ARG A 145 -8.21 9.85 -4.38
CA ARG A 145 -9.45 10.64 -4.39
C ARG A 145 -9.18 12.14 -4.35
N GLU A 146 -8.21 12.59 -3.56
CA GLU A 146 -7.84 14.02 -3.44
C GLU A 146 -7.31 14.53 -4.78
N THR A 147 -6.35 13.81 -5.37
CA THR A 147 -5.78 14.14 -6.68
C THR A 147 -6.85 14.13 -7.79
N ASN A 148 -7.79 13.19 -7.74
CA ASN A 148 -8.88 13.13 -8.71
C ASN A 148 -9.89 14.27 -8.53
N ALA A 149 -10.11 14.77 -7.30
CA ALA A 149 -11.00 15.91 -7.06
C ALA A 149 -10.43 17.19 -7.66
N GLU A 150 -9.11 17.39 -7.57
CA GLU A 150 -8.43 18.51 -8.23
C GLU A 150 -8.52 18.42 -9.77
N LEU A 151 -8.50 17.21 -10.33
CA LEU A 151 -8.51 16.99 -11.77
C LEU A 151 -9.92 17.02 -12.39
N LEU A 152 -10.89 16.36 -11.75
CA LEU A 152 -12.23 16.08 -12.29
C LEU A 152 -13.32 16.95 -11.67
N GLY A 153 -13.03 17.64 -10.56
CA GLY A 153 -13.99 18.43 -9.80
C GLY A 153 -14.61 17.68 -8.62
N GLU A 154 -14.85 18.42 -7.53
CA GLU A 154 -15.45 17.90 -6.30
C GLU A 154 -16.89 17.39 -6.54
N ASP A 155 -17.63 18.02 -7.44
CA ASP A 155 -18.98 17.63 -7.84
C ASP A 155 -19.01 16.25 -8.50
N VAL A 156 -17.99 15.89 -9.28
CA VAL A 156 -17.84 14.56 -9.86
C VAL A 156 -17.39 13.55 -8.79
N ILE A 157 -16.30 13.84 -8.09
CA ILE A 157 -15.68 12.88 -7.18
C ILE A 157 -16.56 12.58 -5.96
N SER A 158 -17.30 13.57 -5.44
CA SER A 158 -18.25 13.36 -4.34
C SER A 158 -19.34 12.33 -4.65
N GLN A 159 -19.68 12.13 -5.93
CA GLN A 159 -20.65 11.11 -6.38
C GLN A 159 -20.02 9.72 -6.55
N THR A 160 -18.69 9.63 -6.56
CA THR A 160 -17.99 8.35 -6.68
C THR A 160 -17.82 7.63 -5.34
N GLU A 161 -17.84 6.30 -5.38
CA GLU A 161 -17.41 5.44 -4.28
C GLU A 161 -15.94 5.70 -3.90
N ASP A 162 -15.52 5.17 -2.75
CA ASP A 162 -14.10 5.10 -2.42
C ASP A 162 -13.34 4.31 -3.48
N VAL A 163 -12.16 4.81 -3.83
CA VAL A 163 -11.27 4.21 -4.83
C VAL A 163 -10.01 3.75 -4.12
N TYR A 164 -9.55 2.54 -4.41
CA TYR A 164 -8.43 1.89 -3.70
C TYR A 164 -8.79 1.54 -2.24
N GLY A 165 -8.06 0.61 -1.62
CA GLY A 165 -8.50 -0.02 -0.37
C GLY A 165 -9.30 -1.31 -0.60
N ILE A 166 -9.47 -2.08 0.47
CA ILE A 166 -10.20 -3.35 0.47
C ILE A 166 -11.61 -3.16 1.05
N ASP A 167 -12.63 -3.67 0.36
CA ASP A 167 -14.03 -3.68 0.83
C ASP A 167 -14.34 -4.88 1.75
N GLN A 168 -15.61 -5.00 2.17
CA GLN A 168 -16.03 -6.06 3.09
C GLN A 168 -15.99 -7.46 2.46
N GLU A 169 -15.99 -7.54 1.14
CA GLU A 169 -15.88 -8.80 0.39
C GLU A 169 -14.41 -9.21 0.18
N GLY A 170 -13.47 -8.33 0.51
CA GLY A 170 -12.05 -8.56 0.32
C GLY A 170 -11.56 -8.15 -1.07
N GLU A 171 -12.29 -7.29 -1.78
CA GLU A 171 -11.98 -6.83 -3.14
C GLU A 171 -11.54 -5.35 -3.17
N LEU A 172 -10.90 -4.94 -4.27
CA LEU A 172 -10.46 -3.55 -4.44
C LEU A 172 -11.64 -2.60 -4.67
N ARG A 173 -11.72 -1.56 -3.84
CA ARG A 173 -12.76 -0.53 -3.90
C ARG A 173 -12.70 0.27 -5.20
N GLY A 174 -13.87 0.52 -5.78
CA GLY A 174 -14.07 1.41 -6.94
C GLY A 174 -13.23 1.11 -8.20
N SER A 175 -12.57 -0.05 -8.28
CA SER A 175 -11.55 -0.31 -9.29
C SER A 175 -12.02 -1.35 -10.32
N TYR A 176 -11.88 -1.03 -11.60
CA TYR A 176 -12.33 -1.81 -12.77
C TYR A 176 -13.83 -2.18 -12.75
N ARG A 177 -14.63 -1.39 -12.05
CA ARG A 177 -16.08 -1.55 -11.88
C ARG A 177 -16.77 -0.18 -11.82
N PRO A 178 -18.10 -0.09 -12.01
CA PRO A 178 -18.80 1.19 -11.95
C PRO A 178 -18.54 1.87 -10.60
N CYS A 179 -18.12 3.13 -10.64
CA CYS A 179 -17.62 3.84 -9.46
C CYS A 179 -18.62 4.83 -8.86
N GLY A 180 -19.88 4.83 -9.29
CA GLY A 180 -20.94 5.76 -8.83
C GLY A 180 -21.21 6.94 -9.77
N TYR A 181 -20.36 7.19 -10.78
CA TYR A 181 -20.53 8.27 -11.75
C TYR A 181 -20.62 7.72 -13.19
N PRO A 182 -21.62 8.14 -13.99
CA PRO A 182 -21.78 7.72 -15.39
C PRO A 182 -20.53 7.97 -16.23
N GLY A 183 -20.08 6.96 -16.98
CA GLY A 183 -18.95 7.11 -17.90
C GLY A 183 -17.56 7.20 -17.25
N LEU A 184 -17.43 6.98 -15.93
CA LEU A 184 -16.15 7.01 -15.22
C LEU A 184 -15.80 5.65 -14.59
N TRP A 185 -14.54 5.25 -14.72
CA TRP A 185 -13.97 4.08 -14.07
C TRP A 185 -12.55 4.38 -13.61
N PHE A 186 -12.12 3.74 -12.52
CA PHE A 186 -10.75 3.78 -12.05
C PHE A 186 -10.05 2.45 -12.29
N ALA A 187 -8.85 2.48 -12.84
CA ALA A 187 -8.01 1.29 -13.07
C ALA A 187 -6.80 1.36 -12.14
N THR A 188 -6.98 1.01 -10.87
CA THR A 188 -5.93 1.11 -9.84
C THR A 188 -5.17 -0.21 -9.67
N GLY A 189 -4.23 -0.25 -8.72
CA GLY A 189 -3.44 -1.45 -8.43
C GLY A 189 -2.20 -1.58 -9.32
N ASP A 190 -1.66 -2.80 -9.37
CA ASP A 190 -0.42 -3.10 -10.07
C ASP A 190 -0.66 -3.70 -11.46
N PHE A 191 0.41 -4.21 -12.08
CA PHE A 191 0.32 -4.84 -13.39
C PHE A 191 -0.55 -6.11 -13.40
N SER A 192 -0.61 -6.87 -12.30
CA SER A 192 -1.46 -8.07 -12.22
C SER A 192 -2.94 -7.69 -12.22
N ASN A 193 -3.30 -6.61 -11.50
CA ASN A 193 -4.64 -6.04 -11.53
C ASN A 193 -4.98 -5.56 -12.95
N SER A 194 -4.08 -4.79 -13.56
CA SER A 194 -4.28 -4.21 -14.89
C SER A 194 -4.48 -5.29 -15.96
N ARG A 195 -3.59 -6.31 -16.00
CA ARG A 195 -3.68 -7.39 -17.00
C ARG A 195 -4.98 -8.17 -16.91
N THR A 196 -5.49 -8.38 -15.69
CA THR A 196 -6.63 -9.27 -15.49
C THR A 196 -7.96 -8.55 -15.51
N LEU A 197 -8.03 -7.34 -14.96
CA LEU A 197 -9.30 -6.62 -14.77
C LEU A 197 -9.64 -5.67 -15.93
N SER A 198 -8.69 -5.36 -16.83
CA SER A 198 -8.96 -4.52 -18.01
C SER A 198 -9.96 -5.17 -18.98
N LYS A 199 -9.95 -6.50 -19.12
CA LYS A 199 -10.92 -7.20 -19.98
C LYS A 199 -12.35 -7.15 -19.42
N PRO A 200 -12.59 -7.47 -18.13
CA PRO A 200 -13.88 -7.21 -17.49
C PRO A 200 -14.36 -5.76 -17.62
N LEU A 201 -13.46 -4.78 -17.44
CA LEU A 201 -13.79 -3.37 -17.63
C LEU A 201 -14.24 -3.06 -19.06
N ALA A 202 -13.50 -3.54 -20.07
CA ALA A 202 -13.88 -3.36 -21.46
C ALA A 202 -15.23 -4.01 -21.80
N LEU A 203 -15.53 -5.17 -21.22
CA LEU A 203 -16.82 -5.85 -21.39
C LEU A 203 -17.97 -5.05 -20.76
N GLN A 204 -17.76 -4.42 -19.61
CA GLN A 204 -18.76 -3.53 -19.00
C GLN A 204 -19.07 -2.34 -19.92
N ILE A 205 -18.03 -1.67 -20.43
CA ILE A 205 -18.18 -0.57 -21.38
C ILE A 205 -18.93 -1.05 -22.62
N LYS A 206 -18.56 -2.23 -23.14
CA LYS A 206 -19.24 -2.78 -24.32
C LYS A 206 -20.71 -3.11 -24.05
N ALA A 207 -21.03 -3.64 -22.88
CA ALA A 207 -22.41 -3.93 -22.48
C ALA A 207 -23.25 -2.64 -22.40
N ILE A 208 -22.67 -1.54 -21.91
CA ILE A 208 -23.31 -0.22 -21.92
C ILE A 208 -23.61 0.26 -23.35
N GLU A 209 -22.63 0.18 -24.25
CA GLU A 209 -22.82 0.59 -25.66
C GLU A 209 -23.92 -0.21 -26.37
N LEU A 210 -24.08 -1.49 -25.99
CA LEU A 210 -25.10 -2.37 -26.55
C LEU A 210 -26.46 -2.26 -25.85
N GLY A 211 -26.59 -1.39 -24.83
CA GLY A 211 -27.82 -1.24 -24.05
C GLY A 211 -28.14 -2.44 -23.14
N MET A 212 -27.15 -3.29 -22.85
CA MET A 212 -27.26 -4.46 -21.97
C MET A 212 -27.02 -4.12 -20.50
N MET A 213 -26.43 -2.96 -20.21
CA MET A 213 -26.16 -2.47 -18.86
C MET A 213 -26.46 -0.96 -18.81
N PRO A 214 -27.05 -0.42 -17.73
CA PRO A 214 -27.27 1.01 -17.60
C PRO A 214 -25.94 1.80 -17.50
N ASN A 215 -25.94 3.02 -18.04
CA ASN A 215 -24.83 3.97 -17.87
C ASN A 215 -25.11 4.95 -16.72
N ASP A 216 -25.48 4.44 -15.54
CA ASP A 216 -25.72 5.25 -14.35
C ASP A 216 -24.53 5.23 -13.36
N GLY A 217 -23.48 4.48 -13.71
CA GLY A 217 -22.29 4.31 -12.88
C GLY A 217 -22.51 3.42 -11.65
N ARG A 218 -23.66 2.76 -11.52
CA ARG A 218 -24.01 1.97 -10.33
C ARG A 218 -23.84 0.48 -10.56
N ARG A 219 -23.74 -0.24 -9.45
CA ARG A 219 -23.78 -1.71 -9.41
C ARG A 219 -25.20 -2.12 -9.02
N GLU A 220 -25.82 -2.98 -9.80
CA GLU A 220 -26.99 -3.73 -9.33
C GLU A 220 -26.47 -4.80 -8.36
N LEU A 221 -26.83 -4.69 -7.08
CA LEU A 221 -26.48 -5.66 -6.04
C LEU A 221 -27.60 -6.70 -5.88
#